data_AF-A0A2G2HG78-F1
#
_entry.id   AF-A0A2G2HG78-F1
#
_cell.length_a   1.000
_cell.length_b   1.000
_cell.length_c   1.000
_cell.angle_alpha   90.00
_cell.angle_beta   90.00
_cell.angle_gamma   90.00
#
_symmetry.space_group_name_H-M   'P 1'
#
loop_
_entity.id
_entity.type
_entity.pdbx_description
1 polymer ?
#
loop_
_entity_poly.entity_id
_entity_poly.type
_entity_poly.pdbx_seq_one_letter_code
_entity_poly.pdbx_strand_id
1 'polypeptide(L)' 'MKKHLSVYSSNEINKYGYRFSDEALENSLAQTWEKGTPMFISHDFHRLIRWSKPLGLYINSSIIKLYGISYRR' A
#
# COMPACT_ATOMS: atom_id res chain seq x y z
N MET A 1 17.77 7.86 5.16
CA MET A 1 16.91 6.79 4.61
C MET A 1 16.45 7.17 3.21
N LYS A 2 16.61 6.28 2.24
CA LYS A 2 16.13 6.52 0.87
C LYS A 2 14.61 6.34 0.81
N LYS A 3 13.92 7.28 0.16
CA LYS A 3 12.47 7.25 -0.06
C LYS A 3 12.19 6.69 -1.46
N HIS A 4 11.26 5.75 -1.55
CA HIS A 4 10.79 5.21 -2.82
C HIS A 4 9.29 5.41 -2.95
N LEU A 5 8.87 6.10 -4.02
CA LEU A 5 7.46 6.11 -4.41
C LEU A 5 7.04 4.68 -4.78
N SER A 6 5.96 4.20 -4.19
CA SER A 6 5.51 2.81 -4.30
C SER A 6 4.00 2.77 -4.52
N VAL A 7 3.56 1.80 -5.33
CA VAL A 7 2.17 1.36 -5.40
C VAL A 7 2.02 0.15 -4.48
N TYR A 8 1.09 0.21 -3.53
CA TYR A 8 0.87 -0.88 -2.59
C TYR A 8 -0.18 -1.87 -3.10
N SER A 9 -1.30 -1.34 -3.56
CA SER A 9 -2.43 -2.13 -4.08
C SER A 9 -3.18 -1.35 -5.16
N SER A 10 -3.98 -2.05 -5.95
CA SER A 10 -4.93 -1.47 -6.90
C SER A 10 -6.25 -2.22 -6.86
N ASN A 11 -7.29 -1.63 -7.45
CA ASN A 11 -8.57 -2.29 -7.68
C ASN A 11 -8.57 -3.15 -8.97
N GLU A 12 -7.38 -3.51 -9.49
CA GLU A 12 -7.27 -4.44 -10.61
C GLU A 12 -7.40 -5.89 -10.11
N ILE A 13 -7.78 -6.79 -11.02
CA ILE A 13 -7.86 -8.21 -10.71
C ILE A 13 -6.44 -8.78 -10.65
N ASN A 14 -6.08 -9.38 -9.52
CA ASN A 14 -4.78 -10.03 -9.36
C ASN A 14 -4.74 -11.39 -10.07
N LYS A 15 -3.56 -12.04 -10.10
CA LYS A 15 -3.36 -13.35 -10.77
C LYS A 15 -4.22 -14.50 -10.22
N TYR A 16 -4.89 -14.30 -9.10
CA TYR A 16 -5.77 -15.27 -8.45
C TYR A 16 -7.26 -14.94 -8.65
N GLY A 17 -7.59 -13.93 -9.45
CA GLY A 17 -8.98 -13.53 -9.69
C GLY A 17 -9.58 -12.64 -8.60
N TYR A 18 -8.81 -12.20 -7.60
CA TYR A 18 -9.29 -11.30 -6.56
C TYR A 18 -9.11 -9.84 -6.93
N ARG A 19 -10.09 -9.02 -6.54
CA ARG A 19 -10.10 -7.57 -6.71
C ARG A 19 -10.33 -6.91 -5.35
N PHE A 20 -9.55 -5.88 -5.03
CA PHE A 20 -9.88 -4.99 -3.92
C PHE A 20 -11.00 -4.05 -4.35
N SER A 21 -12.02 -3.88 -3.50
CA SER A 21 -13.02 -2.84 -3.71
C SER A 21 -12.40 -1.46 -3.51
N ASP A 22 -13.02 -0.45 -4.11
CA ASP A 22 -12.58 0.93 -3.97
C ASP A 22 -12.64 1.39 -2.50
N GLU A 23 -13.71 0.98 -1.79
CA GLU A 23 -13.88 1.18 -0.35
C GLU A 23 -12.77 0.50 0.48
N ALA A 24 -12.30 -0.69 0.07
CA ALA A 24 -11.19 -1.35 0.78
C ALA A 24 -9.88 -0.57 0.64
N LEU A 25 -9.64 0.05 -0.51
CA LEU A 25 -8.48 0.92 -0.73
C LEU A 25 -8.58 2.21 0.09
N GLU A 26 -9.77 2.81 0.17
CA GLU A 26 -10.03 3.98 1.00
C GLU A 26 -9.84 3.66 2.49
N ASN A 27 -10.41 2.56 2.98
CA ASN A 27 -10.24 2.11 4.35
C ASN A 27 -8.77 1.84 4.68
N SER A 28 -8.02 1.22 3.76
CA SER A 28 -6.58 1.00 3.93
C SER A 28 -5.82 2.33 4.05
N LEU A 29 -6.17 3.33 3.23
CA LEU A 29 -5.60 4.67 3.33
C LEU A 29 -5.92 5.29 4.69
N ALA A 30 -7.19 5.31 5.08
CA ALA A 30 -7.66 5.94 6.32
C ALA A 30 -6.97 5.38 7.57
N GLN A 31 -6.81 4.05 7.65
CA GLN A 31 -6.19 3.38 8.78
C GLN A 31 -4.69 3.66 8.91
N THR A 32 -4.02 4.01 7.81
CA THR A 32 -2.56 4.05 7.73
C THR A 32 -1.99 5.42 7.39
N TRP A 33 -2.84 6.39 7.03
CA TRP A 33 -2.45 7.74 6.61
C TRP A 33 -1.56 8.45 7.61
N GLU A 34 -1.90 8.39 8.89
CA GLU A 34 -1.23 9.16 9.93
C GLU A 34 0.17 8.58 10.22
N LYS A 35 0.22 7.27 10.52
CA LYS A 35 1.40 6.59 11.08
C LYS A 35 2.16 5.73 10.08
N GLY A 36 1.52 5.31 9.00
CA GLY A 36 2.03 4.26 8.11
C GLY A 36 1.98 2.88 8.77
N THR A 37 2.64 1.92 8.14
CA THR A 37 2.71 0.53 8.58
C THR A 37 4.12 -0.04 8.41
N PRO A 38 4.54 -0.96 9.30
CA PRO A 38 5.75 -1.72 9.10
C PRO A 38 5.61 -2.70 7.92
N MET A 39 6.68 -2.88 7.16
CA MET A 39 6.79 -3.89 6.10
C MET A 39 7.71 -5.03 6.53
N PHE A 40 7.19 -6.26 6.46
CA PHE A 40 7.86 -7.48 6.88
C PHE A 40 8.09 -8.44 5.70
N ILE A 41 8.91 -9.47 5.90
CA ILE A 41 9.06 -10.57 4.93
C ILE A 41 7.89 -11.53 5.11
N SER A 42 6.86 -11.42 4.28
CA SER A 42 5.68 -12.30 4.35
C SER A 42 5.09 -12.32 5.79
N HIS A 43 4.94 -13.49 6.39
CA HIS A 43 4.42 -13.68 7.75
C HIS A 43 5.49 -13.58 8.85
N ASP A 44 6.75 -13.27 8.51
CA ASP A 44 7.81 -13.07 9.51
C ASP A 44 7.78 -11.65 10.07
N PHE A 45 6.93 -11.44 11.08
CA PHE A 45 6.80 -10.17 11.80
C PHE A 45 8.03 -9.80 12.64
N HIS A 46 9.03 -10.68 12.79
CA HIS A 46 10.26 -10.37 13.51
C HIS A 46 11.28 -9.65 12.61
N ARG A 47 11.15 -9.74 11.28
CA ARG A 47 12.08 -9.14 10.31
C ARG A 47 11.49 -7.91 9.63
N LEU A 48 11.61 -6.76 10.29
CA LEU A 48 11.24 -5.46 9.72
C LEU A 48 12.20 -5.08 8.58
N ILE A 49 11.68 -4.97 7.36
CA ILE A 49 12.47 -4.59 6.17
C ILE A 49 12.42 -3.08 5.96
N ARG A 50 11.22 -2.49 6.04
CA ARG A 50 10.94 -1.09 5.69
C ARG A 50 9.77 -0.54 6.49
N TRP A 51 9.61 0.78 6.44
CA TRP A 51 8.37 1.44 6.81
C TRP A 51 7.65 1.88 5.53
N SER A 52 6.33 1.71 5.46
CA SER A 52 5.50 2.24 4.38
C SER A 52 4.54 3.28 4.92
N LYS A 53 4.34 4.37 4.18
CA LYS A 53 3.33 5.37 4.49
C LYS A 53 2.49 5.67 3.25
N PRO A 54 1.24 5.23 3.19
CA PRO A 54 0.29 5.66 2.17
C PRO A 54 0.10 7.19 2.19
N LEU A 55 -0.01 7.77 1.00
CA LEU A 55 -0.14 9.21 0.76
C LEU A 55 -1.37 9.57 -0.06
N GLY A 56 -2.11 8.59 -0.57
CA GLY A 56 -3.36 8.85 -1.26
C GLY A 56 -3.79 7.72 -2.18
N LEU A 57 -4.97 7.92 -2.75
CA LEU A 57 -5.47 7.15 -3.88
C LEU A 57 -5.20 7.92 -5.17
N TYR A 58 -4.52 7.28 -6.10
CA TYR A 58 -4.50 7.73 -7.49
C TYR A 58 -5.73 7.14 -8.18
N ILE A 59 -6.56 8.02 -8.74
CA ILE A 59 -7.80 7.65 -9.41
C ILE A 59 -7.64 8.01 -10.90
N ASN A 60 -7.78 7.01 -11.75
CA ASN A 60 -7.93 7.14 -13.19
C ASN A 60 -9.27 6.51 -13.60
N SER A 61 -9.75 6.78 -14.81
CA SER A 61 -11.07 6.38 -15.33
C SER A 61 -11.41 4.88 -15.18
N SER A 62 -10.41 4.01 -15.06
CA SER A 62 -10.62 2.57 -14.92
C SER A 62 -9.88 1.93 -13.75
N ILE A 63 -8.99 2.67 -13.07
CA ILE A 63 -8.08 2.10 -12.08
C ILE A 63 -7.91 3.04 -10.89
N ILE A 64 -8.02 2.48 -9.70
CA ILE A 64 -7.68 3.13 -8.43
C ILE A 64 -6.47 2.42 -7.84
N LYS A 65 -5.47 3.19 -7.41
CA LYS A 65 -4.22 2.70 -6.83
C LYS A 65 -3.93 3.37 -5.50
N LEU A 66 -3.57 2.59 -4.50
CA LEU A 66 -3.04 3.10 -3.25
C LEU A 66 -1.55 3.39 -3.41
N TYR A 67 -1.18 4.67 -3.32
CA TYR A 67 0.19 5.15 -3.47
C TYR A 67 0.77 5.60 -2.15
N GLY A 68 2.09 5.53 -2.02
CA GLY A 68 2.82 6.16 -0.92
C GLY A 68 4.32 6.01 -1.00
N ILE A 69 4.98 6.24 0.14
CA ILE A 69 6.43 6.18 0.26
C ILE A 69 6.86 5.00 1.12
N SER A 70 7.80 4.21 0.61
CA SER A 70 8.54 3.24 1.42
C SER A 70 9.94 3.76 1.77
N TYR A 71 10.35 3.55 3.01
CA TYR A 71 11.63 3.99 3.55
C TYR A 71 12.59 2.79 3.61
N ARG A 72 13.67 2.85 2.82
CA ARG A 72 14.75 1.87 2.88
C ARG A 72 15.80 2.38 3.88
N ARG A 73 16.17 1.52 4.84
CA ARG A 73 17.33 1.72 5.70
C ARG A 73 18.58 1.87 4.85
#